data_AF-A0A239QKB4-F1
#
_entry.id   AF-A0A239QKB4-F1
#
_cell.length_a   1.000
_cell.length_b   1.000
_cell.length_c   1.000
_cell.angle_alpha   90.00
_cell.angle_beta   90.00
_cell.angle_gamma   90.00
#
_symmetry.space_group_name_H-M   'P 1'
#
loop_
_entity.id
_entity.type
_entity.pdbx_description
1 polymer ?
#
loop_
_entity_poly.entity_id
_entity_poly.type
_entity_poly.pdbx_seq_one_letter_code
_entity_poly.pdbx_strand_id
1 'polypeptide(L)' 'MYEYYVEACNVREAEGLMNQLAAEGWRVITVTPDIARGHGVVITFERQKG' A
#
# COMPACT_ATOMS: atom_id res chain seq x y z
N MET A 1 -11.46 12.14 -10.53
CA MET A 1 -10.76 10.98 -11.15
C MET A 1 -9.90 10.33 -10.07
N TYR A 2 -9.70 9.02 -10.05
CA TYR A 2 -8.82 8.40 -9.04
C TYR A 2 -7.42 8.19 -9.60
N GLU A 3 -6.41 8.31 -8.75
CA GLU A 3 -5.05 7.83 -9.00
C GLU A 3 -4.75 6.63 -8.12
N TYR A 4 -3.92 5.72 -8.64
CA TYR A 4 -3.60 4.46 -8.00
C TYR A 4 -2.09 4.32 -7.83
N TYR A 5 -1.69 3.72 -6.71
CA TYR A 5 -0.32 3.45 -6.36
C TYR A 5 -0.19 2.03 -5.83
N VAL A 6 0.88 1.31 -6.19
CA VAL A 6 1.11 -0.07 -5.76
C VAL A 6 2.51 -0.16 -5.19
N GLU A 7 2.64 -0.71 -3.98
CA GLU A 7 3.92 -0.87 -3.31
C GLU A 7 4.05 -2.29 -2.76
N ALA A 8 5.25 -2.88 -2.86
CA ALA A 8 5.55 -4.20 -2.35
C ALA A 8 6.62 -4.12 -1.25
N CYS A 9 6.24 -4.40 0.00
CA CYS A 9 7.11 -4.24 1.17
C CYS A 9 7.10 -5.50 2.05
N ASN A 10 8.00 -5.55 3.04
CA ASN A 10 7.93 -6.60 4.06
C ASN A 10 6.75 -6.35 4.99
N VAL A 11 6.16 -7.41 5.56
CA VAL A 11 5.05 -7.30 6.53
C VAL A 11 5.42 -6.40 7.72
N ARG A 12 6.70 -6.40 8.15
CA ARG A 12 7.19 -5.56 9.25
C ARG A 12 7.18 -4.06 8.94
N GLU A 13 7.24 -3.69 7.66
CA GLU A 13 7.30 -2.30 7.19
C GLU A 13 5.93 -1.80 6.73
N ALA A 14 4.99 -2.72 6.49
CA ALA A 14 3.68 -2.45 5.92
C ALA A 14 2.87 -1.41 6.71
N GLU A 15 2.86 -1.52 8.04
CA GLU A 15 2.13 -0.58 8.90
C GLU A 15 2.67 0.86 8.75
N GLY A 16 3.99 1.03 8.80
CA GLY A 16 4.62 2.34 8.66
C GLY A 16 4.34 2.97 7.30
N LEU A 17 4.46 2.18 6.23
CA LEU A 17 4.16 2.61 4.87
C LEU A 17 2.69 3.04 4.73
N MET A 18 1.75 2.23 5.24
CA MET A 18 0.32 2.55 5.17
C MET A 18 -0.01 3.83 5.92
N ASN A 19 0.55 4.02 7.12
CA ASN A 19 0.34 5.23 7.92
C ASN A 19 0.93 6.47 7.26
N GLN A 20 2.13 6.36 6.66
CA GLN A 20 2.75 7.46 5.92
C GLN A 20 1.87 7.88 4.75
N LEU A 21 1.45 6.93 3.90
CA LEU A 21 0.64 7.23 2.72
C LEU A 21 -0.77 7.71 3.10
N ALA A 22 -1.33 7.23 4.20
CA ALA A 22 -2.58 7.76 4.74
C ALA A 22 -2.47 9.25 5.10
N ALA A 23 -1.34 9.68 5.68
CA ALA A 23 -1.08 11.10 5.97
C ALA A 23 -0.97 11.96 4.69
N GLU A 24 -0.59 11.36 3.57
CA GLU A 24 -0.53 11.98 2.24
C GLU A 24 -1.87 11.91 1.47
N GLY A 25 -2.92 11.38 2.10
CA GLY A 25 -4.28 11.29 1.56
C GLY A 25 -4.56 10.04 0.72
N TRP A 26 -3.65 9.06 0.72
CA TRP A 26 -3.88 7.77 0.06
C TRP A 26 -4.70 6.83 0.94
N ARG A 27 -5.53 6.00 0.32
CA ARG A 27 -6.36 5.00 0.97
C ARG A 27 -5.98 3.61 0.48
N VAL A 28 -5.79 2.67 1.39
CA VAL A 28 -5.58 1.26 1.05
C VAL A 28 -6.86 0.67 0.47
N ILE A 29 -6.76 0.00 -0.68
CA ILE A 29 -7.88 -0.70 -1.32
C ILE A 29 -7.72 -2.22 -1.35
N THR A 30 -6.48 -2.72 -1.44
CA THR A 30 -6.20 -4.16 -1.33
C THR A 30 -4.81 -4.40 -0.75
N VAL A 31 -4.69 -5.51 -0.03
CA VAL A 31 -3.43 -6.04 0.49
C VAL A 31 -3.40 -7.53 0.16
N THR A 32 -2.36 -7.96 -0.55
CA THR A 32 -2.19 -9.38 -0.94
C THR A 32 -0.83 -9.88 -0.48
N PRO A 33 -0.72 -11.10 0.09
CA PRO A 33 0.58 -11.69 0.42
C PRO A 33 1.47 -11.84 -0.82
N ASP A 34 2.74 -11.48 -0.70
CA ASP A 34 3.78 -11.80 -1.68
C ASP A 34 4.60 -13.00 -1.17
N ILE A 35 4.06 -14.19 -1.47
CA ILE A 35 4.64 -15.46 -1.02
C ILE A 35 5.99 -15.72 -1.71
N ALA A 36 6.21 -15.17 -2.90
CA ALA A 36 7.48 -15.32 -3.63
C ALA A 36 8.64 -14.62 -2.92
N ARG A 37 8.37 -13.51 -2.22
CA ARG A 37 9.36 -12.81 -1.38
C ARG A 37 9.46 -13.38 0.05
N GLY A 38 8.75 -14.44 0.37
CA GLY A 38 8.81 -15.16 1.65
C GLY A 38 8.07 -14.49 2.82
N HIS A 39 8.23 -13.17 3.00
CA HIS A 39 7.58 -12.38 4.05
C HIS A 39 7.10 -11.00 3.57
N GLY A 40 6.68 -10.92 2.30
CA GLY A 40 6.24 -9.69 1.67
C GLY A 40 4.72 -9.54 1.57
N VAL A 41 4.27 -8.31 1.35
CA VAL A 41 2.91 -7.97 0.92
C VAL A 41 2.97 -6.98 -0.23
N VAL A 42 1.98 -7.06 -1.13
CA VAL A 42 1.70 -6.04 -2.14
C VAL A 42 0.46 -5.28 -1.68
N ILE A 43 0.59 -3.97 -1.57
CA ILE A 43 -0.48 -3.06 -1.14
C ILE A 43 -0.83 -2.14 -2.29
N THR A 44 -2.11 -2.05 -2.61
CA THR A 44 -2.62 -1.08 -3.57
C THR A 44 -3.36 0.02 -2.84
N PHE A 45 -3.11 1.26 -3.26
CA PHE A 45 -3.68 2.48 -2.73
C PHE A 45 -4.44 3.23 -3.83
N GLU A 46 -5.44 4.00 -3.42
CA GLU A 46 -6.13 4.97 -4.25
C GLU A 46 -6.11 6.36 -3.60
N ARG A 47 -6.12 7.42 -4.41
CA ARG A 47 -6.37 8.79 -3.94
C ARG A 47 -7.27 9.50 -4.95
N GLN A 48 -8.14 10.37 -4.47
CA GLN A 48 -8.97 11.19 -5.33
C GLN A 48 -8.12 12.33 -5.90
N LYS A 49 -8.02 12.44 -7.23
CA LYS A 49 -7.48 13.64 -7.87
C LYS A 49 -8.46 14.78 -7.63
N GLY A 50 -7.97 15.81 -6.94
CA GLY A 50 -8.59 17.14 -6.86
C GLY A 50 -8.51 17.88 -8.18
#